data_AF-A0A937X7X7-F1
#
_entry.id   AF-A0A937X7X7-F1
#
_cell.length_a   1.000
_cell.length_b   1.000
_cell.length_c   1.000
_cell.angle_alpha   90.00
_cell.angle_beta   90.00
_cell.angle_gamma   90.00
#
_symmetry.space_group_name_H-M   'P 1'
#
loop_
_entity.id
_entity.type
_entity.pdbx_description
1 polymer ?
#
loop_
_entity_poly.entity_id
_entity_poly.type
_entity_poly.pdbx_seq_one_letter_code
_entity_poly.pdbx_strand_id
1 'polypeptide(L)'
;MIPPEIEAEILRLYHAEHWRVGTIAAQLHVHHSTVRRVLTQSGVSAARSTVRPSIADPFLPLIHATLEKYPTLCASRLYQMVKARGYAGGPDHFRVFPSSS
;
A
#
# COMPACT_ATOMS: atom_id res chain seq x y z
N MET A 1 9.84 -8.62 -24.04
CA MET A 1 9.21 -9.94 -23.96
C MET A 1 9.71 -10.59 -22.69
N ILE A 2 8.83 -10.91 -21.74
CA ILE A 2 9.20 -11.64 -20.53
C ILE A 2 8.98 -13.12 -20.82
N PRO A 3 9.90 -14.01 -20.41
CA PRO A 3 9.72 -15.44 -20.61
C PRO A 3 8.52 -15.94 -19.79
N PRO A 4 7.78 -16.94 -20.31
CA PRO A 4 6.58 -17.46 -19.65
C PRO A 4 6.88 -18.04 -18.25
N GLU A 5 8.11 -18.48 -18.00
CA GLU A 5 8.57 -18.93 -16.68
C GLU A 5 8.42 -17.82 -15.61
N ILE A 6 8.86 -16.60 -15.92
CA ILE A 6 8.81 -15.46 -15.00
C ILE A 6 7.36 -15.01 -14.79
N GLU A 7 6.52 -15.07 -15.82
CA GLU A 7 5.10 -14.73 -15.72
C GLU A 7 4.37 -15.69 -14.75
N ALA A 8 4.60 -16.99 -14.90
CA ALA A 8 4.07 -18.00 -14.00
C ALA A 8 4.59 -17.83 -12.57
N GLU A 9 5.87 -17.48 -12.41
CA GLU A 9 6.47 -17.25 -11.09
C GLU A 9 5.89 -16.02 -10.39
N ILE A 10 5.64 -14.93 -11.13
CA ILE A 10 4.96 -13.74 -10.61
C ILE A 10 3.57 -14.11 -10.08
N LEU A 11 2.77 -14.81 -10.88
CA LEU A 11 1.41 -15.20 -10.49
C LEU A 11 1.44 -16.16 -9.29
N ARG A 12 2.35 -17.13 -9.30
CA ARG A 12 2.53 -18.08 -8.20
C ARG A 12 2.92 -17.38 -6.91
N LEU A 13 3.93 -16.51 -6.92
CA LEU A 13 4.36 -15.77 -5.72
C LEU A 13 3.27 -14.80 -5.24
N TYR A 14 2.48 -14.24 -6.15
CA TYR A 14 1.36 -13.37 -5.80
C TYR A 14 0.16 -14.13 -5.21
N HIS A 15 -0.19 -15.31 -5.73
CA HIS A 15 -1.35 -16.09 -5.27
C HIS A 15 -1.03 -17.07 -4.14
N ALA A 16 0.12 -17.74 -4.18
CA ALA A 16 0.51 -18.73 -3.17
C ALA A 16 1.07 -18.05 -1.91
N GLU A 17 1.94 -17.07 -2.09
CA GLU A 17 2.66 -16.40 -0.99
C GLU A 17 2.09 -15.01 -0.68
N HIS A 18 1.19 -14.46 -1.49
CA HIS A 18 0.64 -13.11 -1.33
C HIS A 18 1.71 -12.01 -1.26
N TRP A 19 2.83 -12.20 -1.97
CA TRP A 19 3.92 -11.23 -1.98
C TRP A 19 3.56 -9.93 -2.71
N ARG A 20 4.21 -8.84 -2.30
CA ARG A 20 4.03 -7.51 -2.90
C ARG A 20 4.74 -7.42 -4.25
N VAL A 21 4.19 -6.61 -5.15
CA VAL A 21 4.78 -6.32 -6.48
C VAL A 21 6.26 -5.93 -6.40
N GLY A 22 6.63 -5.06 -5.44
CA GLY A 22 8.02 -4.64 -5.25
C GLY A 22 8.94 -5.76 -4.74
N THR A 23 8.41 -6.67 -3.92
CA THR A 23 9.15 -7.84 -3.40
C THR A 23 9.38 -8.86 -4.51
N ILE A 24 8.34 -9.16 -5.30
CA ILE A 24 8.43 -10.06 -6.46
C ILE A 24 9.41 -9.50 -7.49
N ALA A 25 9.35 -8.19 -7.74
CA ALA A 25 10.28 -7.49 -8.64
C ALA A 25 11.74 -7.64 -8.20
N ALA A 26 12.02 -7.44 -6.90
CA ALA A 26 13.36 -7.62 -6.35
C ALA A 26 13.84 -9.08 -6.40
N GLN A 27 12.95 -10.04 -6.11
CA GLN A 27 13.29 -11.47 -6.12
C GLN A 27 13.61 -11.98 -7.52
N LEU A 28 12.75 -11.67 -8.50
CA LEU A 28 12.90 -12.11 -9.88
C LEU A 28 13.83 -11.20 -10.68
N HIS A 29 14.42 -10.18 -10.03
CA HIS A 29 15.27 -9.17 -10.65
C HIS A 29 14.63 -8.48 -11.87
N VAL A 30 13.32 -8.27 -11.82
CA VAL A 30 12.53 -7.64 -12.89
C VAL A 30 12.01 -6.28 -12.46
N HIS A 31 11.69 -5.43 -13.43
CA HIS A 31 11.10 -4.14 -13.13
C HIS A 31 9.67 -4.30 -12.57
N HIS A 32 9.31 -3.56 -11.53
CA HIS A 32 7.96 -3.60 -10.91
C HIS A 32 6.83 -3.31 -11.92
N SER A 33 7.10 -2.54 -12.97
CA SER A 33 6.15 -2.29 -14.06
C SER A 33 5.80 -3.57 -14.83
N THR A 34 6.77 -4.46 -15.03
CA THR A 34 6.57 -5.79 -15.62
C THR A 34 5.63 -6.62 -14.77
N VAL A 35 5.91 -6.74 -13.47
CA VAL A 35 5.09 -7.51 -12.53
C VAL A 35 3.65 -7.01 -12.52
N ARG A 36 3.47 -5.68 -12.50
CA ARG A 36 2.14 -5.06 -12.54
C ARG A 36 1.40 -5.37 -13.85
N ARG A 37 2.11 -5.32 -14.98
CA ARG A 37 1.55 -5.59 -16.32
C ARG A 37 1.14 -7.05 -16.48
N VAL A 38 1.91 -7.99 -15.92
CA VAL A 38 1.58 -9.41 -15.86
C VAL A 38 0.29 -9.63 -15.07
N LEU A 39 0.22 -9.13 -13.84
CA LEU A 39 -0.98 -9.26 -13.00
C LEU A 39 -2.22 -8.71 -13.72
N THR A 40 -2.13 -7.51 -14.29
CA THR A 40 -3.23 -6.91 -15.06
C THR A 40 -3.65 -7.76 -16.27
N GLN A 41 -2.70 -8.32 -17.03
CA GLN A 41 -3.02 -9.16 -18.19
C GLN A 41 -3.71 -10.47 -17.79
N SER A 42 -3.36 -11.03 -16.63
CA SER A 42 -4.00 -12.24 -16.09
C SER A 42 -5.37 -12.00 -15.47
N GLY A 43 -5.94 -10.79 -15.60
CA GLY A 43 -7.23 -10.43 -15.01
C GLY A 43 -7.15 -10.17 -13.50
N VAL A 44 -5.96 -10.28 -12.89
CA VAL A 44 -5.71 -9.81 -11.53
C VAL A 44 -5.66 -8.30 -11.62
N SER A 45 -6.78 -7.66 -11.30
CA SER A 45 -6.80 -6.22 -11.12
C SER A 45 -5.83 -5.90 -9.99
N ALA A 46 -4.60 -5.53 -10.34
CA ALA A 46 -3.64 -4.89 -9.46
C ALA A 46 -4.14 -3.48 -9.16
N ALA A 47 -5.34 -3.42 -8.57
CA ALA A 47 -6.00 -2.25 -8.05
C ALA A 47 -5.12 -1.77 -6.90
N ARG A 48 -4.14 -0.95 -7.28
CA ARG A 48 -3.50 0.08 -6.48
C ARG A 48 -3.36 -0.33 -5.00
N SER A 49 -2.62 -1.41 -4.74
CA SER A 49 -2.32 -1.81 -3.37
C SER A 49 -1.23 -0.92 -2.80
N THR A 50 -1.56 0.36 -2.60
CA THR A 50 -0.82 1.28 -1.72
C THR A 50 -1.18 1.06 -0.26
N VAL A 51 -2.09 0.15 0.06
CA VAL A 51 -2.48 -0.11 1.45
C VAL A 51 -1.71 -1.32 1.93
N ARG A 52 -0.55 -1.08 2.54
CA ARG A 52 0.00 -2.05 3.49
C ARG A 52 -1.12 -2.38 4.49
N PRO A 53 -1.28 -3.63 4.95
CA PRO A 53 -2.01 -3.93 6.18
C PRO A 53 -1.15 -3.40 7.34
N SER A 54 -1.05 -2.09 7.42
CA SER A 54 -0.47 -1.41 8.55
C SER A 54 -1.52 -1.48 9.65
N ILE A 55 -1.09 -1.54 10.90
CA ILE A 55 -1.92 -1.40 12.11
C ILE A 55 -2.88 -0.18 12.11
N ALA A 56 -2.77 0.68 11.08
CA ALA A 56 -3.67 1.76 10.75
C ALA A 56 -4.97 1.31 10.06
N ASP A 57 -5.07 0.07 9.55
CA ASP A 57 -6.25 -0.47 8.87
C ASP A 57 -7.55 -0.30 9.70
N PRO A 58 -7.61 -0.68 10.99
CA PRO A 58 -8.79 -0.41 11.83
C PRO A 58 -9.01 1.09 12.10
N PHE A 59 -8.02 1.94 11.84
CA PHE A 59 -8.08 3.40 12.01
C PHE A 59 -8.30 4.16 10.69
N LEU A 60 -8.29 3.50 9.53
CA LEU A 60 -8.60 4.09 8.22
C LEU A 60 -10.00 4.76 8.19
N PRO A 61 -11.08 4.10 8.64
CA PRO A 61 -12.39 4.75 8.65
C PRO A 61 -12.40 5.99 9.57
N LEU A 62 -11.65 5.95 10.67
CA LEU A 62 -11.51 7.10 11.57
C LEU A 62 -10.72 8.23 10.91
N ILE A 63 -9.64 7.92 10.20
CA ILE A 63 -8.81 8.90 9.49
C ILE A 63 -9.66 9.60 8.43
N HIS A 64 -10.41 8.85 7.63
CA HIS A 64 -11.33 9.41 6.63
C HIS A 64 -12.38 10.31 7.28
N ALA A 65 -13.10 9.83 8.29
CA ALA A 65 -14.12 10.64 8.98
C ALA A 65 -13.52 11.92 9.61
N THR A 66 -12.27 11.87 10.08
CA THR A 66 -11.58 13.03 10.65
C THR A 66 -11.17 14.02 9.58
N LEU A 67 -10.66 13.56 8.43
CA LEU A 67 -10.27 14.41 7.31
C LEU A 67 -11.50 15.02 6.60
N GLU A 68 -12.61 14.30 6.51
CA GLU A 68 -13.88 14.84 5.99
C GLU A 68 -14.39 15.98 6.88
N LYS A 69 -14.27 15.83 8.20
CA LYS A 69 -14.69 16.87 9.15
C LYS A 69 -13.70 18.02 9.26
N TYR A 70 -12.41 17.74 9.06
CA TYR A 70 -11.31 18.70 9.21
C TYR A 70 -10.31 18.54 8.05
N PRO A 71 -10.61 19.06 6.86
CA PRO A 71 -9.77 18.89 5.67
C PRO A 71 -8.45 19.65 5.74
N THR A 72 -8.35 20.67 6.61
CA THR A 72 -7.13 21.45 6.85
C THR A 72 -6.27 20.89 7.98
N LEU A 73 -6.63 19.72 8.53
CA LEU A 73 -5.94 19.13 9.67
C LEU A 73 -4.55 18.61 9.29
N CYS A 74 -3.51 19.06 10.00
CA CYS A 74 -2.15 18.60 9.76
C CYS A 74 -1.97 17.11 10.07
N ALA A 75 -1.14 16.44 9.26
CA ALA A 75 -0.72 15.04 9.42
C ALA A 75 -0.26 14.70 10.85
N SER A 76 0.51 15.60 11.47
CA SER A 76 1.00 15.45 12.85
C SER A 76 -0.14 15.44 13.87
N ARG A 77 -1.17 16.27 13.67
CA ARG A 77 -2.32 16.39 14.57
C ARG A 77 -3.22 15.16 14.44
N LEU A 78 -3.44 14.71 13.20
CA LEU A 78 -4.15 13.46 12.89
C LEU A 78 -3.47 12.25 13.55
N TYR A 79 -2.14 12.13 13.43
CA TYR A 79 -1.37 11.08 14.08
C TYR A 79 -1.53 11.09 15.61
N GLN A 80 -1.45 12.25 16.26
CA GLN A 80 -1.62 12.37 17.71
C GLN A 80 -3.02 11.92 18.18
N MET A 81 -4.07 12.25 17.41
CA MET A 81 -5.44 11.83 17.73
C MET A 81 -5.63 10.31 17.62
N VAL A 82 -5.02 9.69 16.61
CA VAL A 82 -5.07 8.24 16.39
C VAL A 82 -4.19 7.52 17.43
N LYS A 83 -3.02 8.08 17.79
CA LYS A 83 -2.14 7.59 18.86
C LYS A 83 -2.83 7.58 20.23
N ALA A 84 -3.57 8.64 20.56
CA ALA A 84 -4.32 8.72 21.81
C ALA A 84 -5.41 7.62 21.93
N ARG A 85 -5.85 7.04 20.82
CA ARG A 85 -6.82 5.93 20.79
C ARG A 85 -6.19 4.53 20.82
N GLY A 86 -4.88 4.43 20.98
CA GLY A 86 -4.16 3.15 21.06
C GLY A 86 -3.36 2.77 19.82
N TYR A 87 -3.13 3.70 18.88
CA TYR A 87 -2.26 3.44 17.74
C TYR A 87 -0.79 3.38 18.18
N ALA A 88 -0.19 2.19 18.08
CA ALA A 88 1.20 1.89 18.46
C ALA A 88 2.21 2.15 17.31
N GLY A 89 1.77 2.68 16.17
CA GLY A 89 2.61 2.84 14.98
C GLY A 89 3.38 4.15 14.96
N GLY A 90 4.43 4.21 14.14
CA GLY A 90 5.20 5.43 13.94
C GLY A 90 4.49 6.48 13.08
N PRO A 91 4.96 7.75 13.10
CA PRO A 91 4.42 8.84 12.28
C PRO A 91 4.71 8.70 10.78
N ASP A 92 5.49 7.68 10.39
CA ASP A 92 5.92 7.40 9.01
C ASP A 92 4.76 7.14 8.02
N HIS A 93 3.58 6.79 8.52
CA HIS A 93 2.40 6.61 7.66
C HIS A 93 1.70 7.92 7.27
N PHE A 94 1.97 9.04 7.95
CA PHE A 94 1.22 10.28 7.76
C PHE A 94 1.95 11.34 6.91
N ARG A 95 3.19 11.05 6.47
CA ARG A 95 4.03 11.96 5.64
C ARG A 95 3.54 12.17 4.20
N VAL A 96 2.54 11.41 3.75
CA VAL A 96 1.96 11.53 2.39
C VAL A 96 0.91 12.62 2.26
N PHE A 97 0.47 13.26 3.36
CA PHE A 97 -0.50 14.34 3.29
C PHE A 97 0.20 15.69 3.02
N PRO A 98 -0.22 16.45 2.00
CA PRO A 98 0.33 17.77 1.74
C PRO A 98 0.00 18.70 2.93
N SER A 99 1.04 19.10 3.65
CA SER A 99 0.95 20.12 4.69
C SER A 99 0.89 21.48 4.00
N SER A 100 -0.28 22.09 3.90
CA SER A 100 -0.37 23.50 3.50
C SER A 100 -0.02 24.35 4.72
N SER A 101 1.18 24.91 4.71
CA SER A 101 1.53 26.06 5.57
C SER A 101 0.97 27.34 5.00
#